data_AF-A0A0N7AKG6-F1
#
_entry.id   AF-A0A0N7AKG6-F1
#
_cell.length_a   1.000
_cell.length_b   1.000
_cell.length_c   1.000
_cell.angle_alpha   90.00
_cell.angle_beta   90.00
_cell.angle_gamma   90.00
#
_symmetry.space_group_name_H-M   'P 1'
#
loop_
_entity.id
_entity.type
_entity.pdbx_description
1 polymer ?
#
loop_
_entity_poly.entity_id
_entity_poly.type
_entity_poly.pdbx_seq_one_letter_code
_entity_poly.pdbx_strand_id
1 'polypeptide(L)'
;MTAKIRIVMKSPGNKLLGNNLGRCTRKIGLPEERVLYTVLRSPHIDKKSREQSEMEIHKKLLVTETETHELRKKLFRSKRQRLFGAQYEIIFYHKTRSDRGKPLLR
;
A
#
# COMPACT_ATOMS: atom_id res chain seq x y z
N MET A 1 -16.65 19.37 7.05
CA MET A 1 -15.69 18.68 7.94
C MET A 1 -14.68 17.92 7.08
N THR A 2 -13.40 17.93 7.43
CA THR A 2 -12.36 17.24 6.67
C THR A 2 -12.19 15.79 7.13
N ALA A 3 -11.94 14.90 6.17
CA ALA A 3 -11.65 13.50 6.37
C ALA A 3 -10.39 13.13 5.59
N LYS A 4 -9.61 12.19 6.12
CA LYS A 4 -8.37 11.71 5.51
C LYS A 4 -8.50 10.22 5.26
N ILE A 5 -8.22 9.80 4.03
CA ILE A 5 -8.18 8.40 3.62
C ILE A 5 -6.72 8.03 3.45
N ARG A 6 -6.28 7.01 4.18
CA ARG A 6 -4.97 6.38 3.99
C ARG A 6 -5.19 5.00 3.38
N ILE A 7 -4.59 4.73 2.22
CA ILE A 7 -4.61 3.41 1.60
C ILE A 7 -3.17 2.90 1.61
N VAL A 8 -2.90 1.85 2.38
CA VAL A 8 -1.63 1.13 2.34
C VAL A 8 -1.78 0.01 1.33
N MET A 9 -0.87 -0.04 0.38
CA MET A 9 -0.79 -1.06 -0.65
C MET A 9 0.45 -1.90 -0.40
N LYS A 10 0.29 -3.23 -0.41
CA LYS A 10 1.38 -4.20 -0.40
C LYS A 10 1.27 -5.03 -1.67
N SER A 11 2.35 -5.11 -2.45
CA SER A 11 2.38 -5.91 -3.68
C SER A 11 3.65 -6.76 -3.72
N PRO A 12 3.54 -8.08 -3.93
CA PRO A 12 4.68 -8.92 -4.23
C PRO A 12 5.12 -8.68 -5.70
N GLY A 13 6.37 -8.30 -5.92
CA GLY A 13 6.94 -8.09 -7.27
C GLY A 13 6.84 -6.67 -7.84
N ASN A 14 7.31 -6.49 -9.10
CA ASN A 14 7.66 -5.21 -9.74
C ASN A 14 6.76 -4.00 -9.43
N LYS A 15 7.39 -2.80 -9.43
CA LYS A 15 6.81 -1.46 -9.17
C LYS A 15 5.70 -1.04 -10.16
N LEU A 16 4.63 -1.81 -10.31
CA LEU A 16 3.48 -1.58 -11.20
C LEU A 16 2.64 -0.35 -10.83
N LEU A 17 3.05 0.43 -9.82
CA LEU A 17 2.36 1.67 -9.48
C LEU A 17 2.79 2.81 -10.40
N GLY A 18 2.59 2.60 -11.70
CA GLY A 18 2.55 3.64 -12.71
C GLY A 18 1.49 4.68 -12.37
N ASN A 19 1.63 5.86 -12.95
CA ASN A 19 1.10 7.15 -12.50
C ASN A 19 -0.43 7.33 -12.52
N ASN A 20 -1.23 6.26 -12.54
CA ASN A 20 -2.68 6.28 -12.76
C ASN A 20 -3.54 6.54 -11.51
N LEU A 21 -2.92 7.02 -10.42
CA LEU A 21 -3.67 7.42 -9.24
C LEU A 21 -3.87 8.93 -9.27
N GLY A 22 -5.14 9.34 -9.30
CA GLY A 22 -5.57 10.68 -9.68
C GLY A 22 -4.85 11.84 -8.98
N ARG A 23 -4.88 13.01 -9.64
CA ARG A 23 -4.16 14.26 -9.32
C ARG A 23 -4.16 14.69 -7.84
N CYS A 24 -5.16 14.30 -7.06
CA CYS A 24 -5.36 14.76 -5.68
C CYS A 24 -4.76 13.84 -4.61
N THR A 25 -3.78 13.00 -4.95
CA THR A 25 -3.31 11.95 -4.02
C THR A 25 -1.81 11.91 -3.83
N ARG A 26 -1.37 12.02 -2.57
CA ARG A 26 0.04 11.93 -2.20
C ARG A 26 0.44 10.46 -2.08
N LYS A 27 1.47 10.06 -2.83
CA LYS A 27 2.09 8.73 -2.74
C LYS A 27 3.37 8.82 -1.92
N ILE A 28 3.52 7.94 -0.94
CA ILE A 28 4.71 7.83 -0.09
C ILE A 28 5.20 6.38 -0.19
N GLY A 29 6.47 6.18 -0.54
CA GLY A 29 7.11 4.88 -0.46
C GLY A 29 7.35 4.53 1.01
N LEU A 30 6.92 3.34 1.43
CA LEU A 30 7.26 2.78 2.73
C LEU A 30 8.45 1.82 2.55
N PRO A 31 9.23 1.54 3.60
CA PRO A 31 10.32 0.56 3.52
C PRO A 31 9.79 -0.77 3.00
N GLU A 32 10.52 -1.32 2.04
CA GLU A 32 10.22 -2.57 1.36
C GLU A 32 10.74 -3.73 2.21
N GLU A 33 9.99 -4.84 2.23
CA GLU A 33 10.39 -6.05 2.95
C GLU A 33 10.96 -7.05 1.96
N ARG A 34 12.19 -7.51 2.20
CA ARG A 34 12.86 -8.53 1.39
C ARG A 34 13.08 -9.77 2.22
N VAL A 35 12.63 -10.91 1.72
CA VAL A 35 12.88 -12.23 2.32
C VAL A 35 13.73 -13.04 1.35
N LEU A 36 14.87 -13.53 1.84
CA LEU A 36 15.82 -14.34 1.09
C LEU A 36 15.63 -15.81 1.45
N TYR A 37 15.45 -16.64 0.45
CA TYR A 37 15.37 -18.09 0.59
C TYR A 37 16.55 -18.72 -0.16
N THR A 38 17.20 -19.69 0.49
CA THR A 38 18.24 -20.50 -0.14
C THR A 38 17.81 -21.95 -0.14
N VAL A 39 17.63 -22.52 -1.32
CA VAL A 39 17.14 -23.89 -1.50
C VAL A 39 18.22 -24.72 -2.18
N LEU A 40 18.36 -25.98 -1.78
CA LEU A 40 19.21 -26.93 -2.51
C LEU A 40 18.52 -27.31 -3.80
N ARG A 41 19.24 -27.31 -4.92
CA ARG A 41 18.65 -27.72 -6.21
C ARG A 41 18.30 -29.21 -6.25
N SER A 42 19.06 -30.02 -5.51
CA SER A 42 18.85 -31.47 -5.39
C SER A 42 18.28 -31.80 -4.01
N PRO A 43 17.32 -32.74 -3.90
CA PRO A 43 16.66 -33.06 -2.64
C PRO A 43 17.58 -33.74 -1.61
N HIS A 44 18.69 -34.37 -2.01
CA HIS A 44 19.46 -35.22 -1.09
C HIS A 44 21.00 -35.05 -1.14
N ILE A 45 21.63 -35.02 -2.32
CA ILE A 45 23.09 -35.25 -2.42
C ILE A 45 23.88 -33.96 -2.69
N ASP A 46 23.40 -33.06 -3.55
CA ASP A 46 24.21 -31.95 -4.06
C ASP A 46 24.14 -30.66 -3.22
N LYS A 47 24.70 -30.68 -2.00
CA LYS A 47 24.70 -29.52 -1.07
C LYS A 47 25.49 -28.29 -1.56
N LYS A 48 26.38 -28.47 -2.54
CA LYS A 48 27.15 -27.38 -3.19
C LYS A 48 26.32 -26.64 -4.26
N SER A 49 25.24 -27.24 -4.75
CA SER A 49 24.35 -26.64 -5.73
C SER A 49 23.18 -25.96 -5.00
N ARG A 50 23.27 -24.64 -4.82
CA ARG A 50 22.26 -23.84 -4.12
C ARG A 50 21.63 -22.84 -5.06
N GLU A 51 20.33 -22.62 -4.89
CA GLU A 51 19.57 -21.58 -5.55
C GLU A 51 19.16 -20.53 -4.53
N GLN A 52 19.30 -19.26 -4.93
CA GLN A 52 18.88 -18.11 -4.12
C GLN A 52 17.65 -17.52 -4.78
N SER A 53 16.58 -17.42 -4.01
CA SER A 53 15.35 -16.77 -4.43
C SER A 53 15.03 -15.66 -3.46
N GLU A 54 14.47 -14.57 -3.98
CA GLU A 54 14.01 -13.46 -3.16
C GLU A 54 12.52 -13.25 -3.36
N MET A 55 11.87 -12.86 -2.27
CA MET A 55 10.52 -12.33 -2.30
C MET A 55 10.57 -10.91 -1.77
N GLU A 56 10.27 -9.95 -2.65
CA GLU A 56 10.22 -8.53 -2.32
C GLU A 56 8.76 -8.05 -2.27
N ILE A 57 8.40 -7.44 -1.13
CA ILE A 57 7.08 -6.87 -0.90
C ILE A 57 7.22 -5.35 -0.90
N HIS A 58 6.71 -4.71 -1.95
CA HIS A 58 6.69 -3.27 -2.06
C HIS A 58 5.52 -2.70 -1.28
N LYS A 59 5.79 -1.75 -0.39
CA LYS A 59 4.78 -1.06 0.41
C LYS A 59 4.65 0.40 -0.02
N LYS A 60 3.43 0.83 -0.31
CA LYS A 60 3.13 2.22 -0.68
C LYS A 60 1.96 2.74 0.13
N LEU A 61 2.11 3.94 0.68
CA LEU A 61 1.04 4.66 1.33
C LEU A 61 0.48 5.70 0.37
N LEU A 62 -0.83 5.70 0.24
CA LEU A 62 -1.58 6.69 -0.48
C LEU A 62 -2.41 7.53 0.50
N VAL A 63 -2.31 8.85 0.38
CA VAL A 63 -3.03 9.77 1.25
C VAL A 63 -3.89 10.70 0.41
N THR A 64 -5.20 10.70 0.69
CA THR A 64 -6.18 11.63 0.12
C THR A 64 -6.83 12.43 1.24
N GLU A 65 -6.85 13.74 1.12
CA GLU A 65 -7.65 14.62 1.97
C GLU A 65 -8.92 15.02 1.23
N THR A 66 -10.07 14.83 1.89
CA THR A 66 -11.38 15.01 1.26
C THR A 66 -12.34 15.65 2.24
N GLU A 67 -13.41 16.22 1.71
CA GLU A 67 -14.57 16.52 2.53
C GLU A 67 -15.36 15.25 2.85
N THR A 68 -16.15 15.28 3.93
CA THR A 68 -16.99 14.15 4.36
C THR A 68 -18.01 13.74 3.30
N HIS A 69 -18.63 14.69 2.62
CA HIS A 69 -19.68 14.43 1.65
C HIS A 69 -19.12 13.78 0.37
N GLU A 70 -17.87 14.08 -0.01
CA GLU A 70 -17.20 13.45 -1.17
C GLU A 70 -16.51 12.12 -0.86
N LEU A 71 -16.34 11.78 0.42
CA LEU A 71 -15.53 10.63 0.87
C LEU A 71 -15.98 9.32 0.22
N ARG A 72 -17.30 9.08 0.18
CA ARG A 72 -17.87 7.87 -0.42
C ARG A 72 -17.55 7.76 -1.92
N LYS A 73 -17.63 8.88 -2.65
CA LYS A 73 -17.35 8.95 -4.09
C LYS A 73 -15.88 8.70 -4.39
N LYS A 74 -14.97 9.30 -3.62
CA LYS A 74 -13.53 9.12 -3.77
C LYS A 74 -13.09 7.70 -3.39
N LEU A 75 -13.61 7.15 -2.30
CA LEU A 75 -13.36 5.76 -1.90
C LEU A 75 -13.83 4.77 -2.98
N PHE A 76 -15.01 4.98 -3.54
CA PHE A 76 -15.54 4.12 -4.60
C PHE A 76 -14.63 4.12 -5.83
N ARG A 77 -14.14 5.28 -6.25
CA ARG A 77 -13.17 5.40 -7.35
C ARG A 77 -11.85 4.66 -7.04
N SER A 78 -11.33 4.79 -5.83
CA SER A 78 -10.11 4.08 -5.41
C SER A 78 -10.28 2.55 -5.38
N LYS A 79 -11.44 2.05 -4.93
CA LYS A 79 -11.73 0.61 -4.92
C LYS A 79 -11.79 0.01 -6.33
N ARG A 80 -12.19 0.79 -7.35
CA ARG A 80 -12.20 0.34 -8.76
C ARG A 80 -10.81 0.16 -9.35
N GLN A 81 -9.78 0.80 -8.80
CA GLN A 81 -8.40 0.69 -9.27
C GLN A 81 -7.61 -0.40 -8.55
N ARG A 82 -8.27 -1.31 -7.81
CA ARG A 82 -7.61 -2.41 -7.12
C ARG A 82 -7.04 -3.39 -8.15
N LEU A 83 -5.71 -3.47 -8.17
CA LEU A 83 -4.95 -4.48 -8.91
C LEU A 83 -5.09 -5.83 -8.23
N PHE A 84 -5.26 -6.89 -9.03
CA PHE A 84 -5.26 -8.27 -8.57
C PHE A 84 -3.89 -8.64 -7.98
N GLY A 85 -3.86 -9.46 -6.92
CA GLY A 85 -2.62 -9.90 -6.26
C GLY A 85 -1.97 -8.89 -5.31
N ALA A 86 -2.49 -7.66 -5.21
CA ALA A 86 -2.06 -6.69 -4.21
C ALA A 86 -2.99 -6.68 -2.99
N GLN A 87 -2.40 -6.59 -1.80
CA GLN A 87 -3.14 -6.42 -0.54
C GLN A 87 -3.33 -4.92 -0.27
N TYR A 88 -4.56 -4.53 0.11
CA TYR A 88 -4.93 -3.14 0.38
C TYR A 88 -5.51 -3.01 1.78
N GLU A 89 -4.89 -2.17 2.60
CA GLU A 89 -5.44 -1.75 3.89
C GLU A 89 -5.94 -0.30 3.76
N ILE A 90 -7.20 -0.05 4.12
CA ILE A 90 -7.81 1.28 4.03
C ILE A 90 -8.11 1.76 5.45
N ILE A 91 -7.57 2.91 5.82
CA ILE A 91 -7.73 3.53 7.13
C ILE A 91 -8.39 4.90 6.93
N PHE A 92 -9.48 5.14 7.66
CA PHE A 92 -10.21 6.41 7.64
C PHE A 92 -9.93 7.21 8.91
N TYR A 93 -9.68 8.49 8.74
CA TYR A 93 -9.60 9.45 9.84
C TYR A 93 -10.66 10.52 9.61
N HIS A 94 -11.52 10.70 10.60
CA HIS A 94 -12.56 11.73 10.58
C HIS A 94 -12.55 12.48 11.92
N LYS A 95 -12.57 13.81 11.85
CA LYS A 95 -12.68 14.64 13.05
C LYS A 95 -14.12 14.71 13.51
N THR A 96 -14.34 14.40 14.78
CA THR A 96 -15.60 14.68 15.45
C THR A 96 -15.70 16.17 15.80
N ARG A 97 -16.89 16.60 16.21
CA ARG A 97 -17.16 17.98 16.64
C ARG A 97 -16.32 18.42 17.86
N SER A 98 -15.88 17.46 18.68
CA SER A 98 -15.04 17.70 19.86
C SER A 98 -13.57 17.96 19.47
N ASP A 99 -13.08 17.34 18.40
CA ASP A 99 -11.68 17.46 17.94
C ASP A 99 -11.40 18.69 17.06
N ARG A 100 -12.25 19.72 17.16
CA ARG A 100 -12.08 20.99 16.42
C ARG A 100 -10.86 21.75 16.95
N GLY A 101 -9.78 21.78 16.19
CA GLY A 101 -8.55 22.54 16.49
C GLY A 101 -7.25 21.75 16.31
N LYS A 102 -7.29 20.42 16.42
CA LYS A 102 -6.10 19.57 16.22
C LYS A 102 -5.87 19.30 14.73
N PRO A 103 -4.66 19.34 14.15
CA PRO A 103 -4.43 18.92 12.77
C PRO A 103 -4.71 17.41 12.59
N LEU A 104 -5.22 16.99 11.43
CA LEU A 104 -5.36 15.56 11.09
C LEU A 104 -3.95 15.02 10.82
N LEU A 105 -3.29 14.51 11.87
CA LEU A 105 -1.96 13.86 11.93
C LEU A 105 -1.17 13.86 10.60
N ARG A 106 0.02 14.51 10.62
CA ARG A 106 0.95 14.64 9.47
C ARG A 106 1.12 13.29 8.74
#